data_AF-A0A645FWW8-F1
#
_entry.id   AF-A0A645FWW8-F1
#
_cell.length_a   1.000
_cell.length_b   1.000
_cell.length_c   1.000
_cell.angle_alpha   90.00
_cell.angle_beta   90.00
_cell.angle_gamma   90.00
#
_symmetry.space_group_name_H-M   'P 1'
#
loop_
_entity.id
_entity.type
_entity.pdbx_description
1 polymer ?
#
loop_
_entity_poly.entity_id
_entity_poly.type
_entity_poly.pdbx_seq_one_letter_code
_entity_poly.pdbx_strand_id
1 'polypeptide(L)'
;MVVIDDPISSLDSNCLFYITGLIDQIIRNYLIKNDKVEQLIILTHNTYFLKQVISIVKGLEVSKIKYFLLEKNNTGSVITEVTSKQFESTYDTLWRIIYQSEPSNTQIVLNAMRRIIEDFIFHYGGRDKYELCSELPPEYQTLYRALLAITNAGSHDIPDDYSFCSCGTDIDGYRRVFKEVFYITGFKRHFDKMYESIVGQDLNTSHSRMN
;
A
#
# COMPACT_ATOMS: atom_id res chain seq x y z
N MET A 1 -2.43 28.10 18.95
CA MET A 1 -2.94 27.11 17.97
C MET A 1 -2.49 27.51 16.57
N VAL A 2 -2.02 26.56 15.77
CA VAL A 2 -1.66 26.75 14.36
C VAL A 2 -2.52 25.81 13.52
N VAL A 3 -3.11 26.33 12.44
CA VAL A 3 -3.88 25.54 11.46
C VAL A 3 -3.25 25.73 10.10
N ILE A 4 -2.95 24.62 9.43
CA ILE A 4 -2.36 24.59 8.09
C ILE A 4 -3.37 23.91 7.17
N ASP A 5 -3.95 24.67 6.26
CA ASP A 5 -4.95 24.19 5.31
C ASP A 5 -4.31 23.92 3.95
N ASP A 6 -4.45 22.68 3.51
CA ASP A 6 -3.93 22.09 2.27
C ASP A 6 -2.56 22.63 1.83
N PRO A 7 -1.49 22.33 2.58
CA PRO A 7 -0.17 22.93 2.38
C PRO A 7 0.47 22.59 1.03
N ILE A 8 -0.04 21.58 0.33
CA ILE A 8 0.41 21.21 -1.01
C ILE A 8 -0.74 21.41 -2.00
N SER A 9 -0.70 22.50 -2.77
CA SER A 9 -1.55 22.65 -3.96
C SER A 9 -0.79 22.19 -5.21
N SER A 10 -1.33 21.18 -5.90
CA SER A 10 -1.02 20.81 -7.30
C SER A 10 0.47 20.77 -7.73
N LEU A 11 1.08 19.58 -7.63
CA LEU A 11 2.07 19.03 -8.59
C LEU A 11 3.45 19.71 -8.77
N ASP A 12 4.14 20.09 -7.68
CA ASP A 12 5.61 20.09 -7.71
C ASP A 12 6.17 19.18 -6.61
N SER A 13 6.80 18.07 -7.03
CA SER A 13 7.42 17.11 -6.11
C SER A 13 8.55 17.74 -5.29
N ASN A 14 9.23 18.77 -5.83
CA ASN A 14 10.26 19.50 -5.09
C ASN A 14 9.65 20.35 -3.96
N CYS A 15 8.51 20.99 -4.23
CA CYS A 15 7.75 21.76 -3.23
C CYS A 15 7.27 20.86 -2.08
N LEU A 16 6.86 19.62 -2.39
CA LEU A 16 6.43 18.65 -1.39
C LEU A 16 7.50 18.35 -0.35
N PHE A 17 8.74 18.05 -0.77
CA PHE A 17 9.84 17.76 0.16
C PHE A 17 10.19 18.98 1.01
N TYR A 18 10.22 20.16 0.40
CA TYR A 18 10.51 21.40 1.12
C TYR A 18 9.47 21.70 2.21
N ILE A 19 8.18 21.61 1.85
CA ILE A 19 7.07 21.86 2.78
C ILE A 19 7.02 20.80 3.87
N THR A 20 7.27 19.54 3.54
CA THR A 20 7.42 18.47 4.54
C THR A 20 8.52 18.79 5.56
N GLY A 21 9.66 19.33 5.10
CA GLY A 21 10.75 19.76 5.97
C GLY A 21 10.37 20.93 6.88
N LEU A 22 9.60 21.91 6.37
CA LEU A 22 9.07 23.01 7.20
C LEU A 22 8.12 22.48 8.29
N ILE A 23 7.26 21.52 7.97
CA ILE A 23 6.37 20.89 8.94
C ILE A 23 7.15 20.14 10.02
N ASP A 24 8.20 19.40 9.65
CA ASP A 24 9.09 18.74 10.61
C ASP A 24 9.75 19.75 11.56
N GLN A 25 10.26 20.86 11.03
CA GLN A 25 10.79 21.95 11.85
C GLN A 25 9.74 22.54 12.78
N ILE A 26 8.49 22.73 12.30
CA ILE A 26 7.41 23.26 13.14
C ILE A 26 7.13 22.33 14.33
N ILE A 27 6.98 21.04 14.03
CA ILE A 27 6.71 20.02 15.04
C ILE A 27 7.86 19.94 16.05
N ARG A 28 9.10 19.83 15.59
CA ARG A 28 10.26 19.65 16.48
C ARG A 28 10.60 20.88 17.31
N ASN A 29 10.55 22.07 16.71
CA ASN A 29 11.03 23.28 17.37
C ASN A 29 9.96 24.03 18.14
N TYR A 30 8.69 23.98 17.72
CA TYR A 30 7.65 24.81 18.34
C TYR A 30 6.57 24.01 19.06
N LEU A 31 6.29 22.78 18.63
CA LEU A 31 5.29 21.90 19.27
C LEU A 31 5.91 21.05 20.39
N ILE A 32 7.08 20.44 20.16
CA ILE A 32 7.72 19.55 21.16
C ILE A 32 8.49 20.33 22.23
N LYS A 33 9.25 21.35 21.85
CA LYS A 33 10.07 22.14 22.78
C LYS A 33 9.26 23.14 23.61
N ASN A 34 7.92 23.17 23.47
CA ASN A 34 7.01 24.04 24.20
C ASN A 34 7.30 25.55 24.06
N ASP A 35 7.93 25.95 22.95
CA ASP A 35 8.42 27.32 22.80
C ASP A 35 7.34 28.35 22.38
N LYS A 36 6.20 27.92 21.80
CA LYS A 36 5.13 28.83 21.29
C LYS A 36 3.84 28.19 20.77
N VAL A 37 3.84 26.90 20.40
CA VAL A 37 2.68 26.26 19.74
C VAL A 37 2.13 25.14 20.61
N GLU A 38 0.92 25.32 21.13
CA GLU A 38 0.25 24.31 21.97
C GLU A 38 -0.48 23.23 21.15
N GLN A 39 -0.93 23.55 19.94
CA GLN A 39 -1.70 22.65 19.08
C GLN A 39 -1.46 22.98 17.60
N LEU A 40 -1.28 21.93 16.80
CA LEU A 40 -1.13 21.99 15.35
C LEU A 40 -2.22 21.13 14.70
N ILE A 41 -2.98 21.73 13.79
CA ILE A 41 -3.97 21.03 12.96
C ILE A 41 -3.53 21.16 11.50
N ILE A 42 -3.42 20.03 10.80
CA ILE A 42 -3.06 19.98 9.38
C ILE A 42 -4.23 19.36 8.63
N LEU A 43 -4.74 20.08 7.64
CA LEU A 43 -5.78 19.62 6.73
C LEU A 43 -5.12 19.37 5.37
N THR A 44 -5.41 18.25 4.72
CA THR A 44 -4.90 17.98 3.38
C THR A 44 -5.73 16.91 2.68
N HIS A 45 -5.85 17.04 1.36
CA HIS A 45 -6.35 15.97 0.49
C HIS A 45 -5.21 15.12 -0.11
N ASN A 46 -3.96 15.54 0.07
CA ASN A 46 -2.79 14.86 -0.50
C ASN A 46 -2.33 13.72 0.41
N THR A 47 -2.70 12.49 0.04
CA THR A 47 -2.40 11.28 0.82
C THR A 47 -0.90 10.97 0.92
N TYR A 48 -0.08 11.40 -0.05
CA TYR A 48 1.38 11.22 0.02
C TYR A 48 1.98 12.16 1.07
N PHE A 49 1.62 13.44 1.03
CA PHE A 49 2.06 14.41 2.05
C PHE A 49 1.60 13.99 3.45
N LEU A 50 0.35 13.54 3.60
CA LEU A 50 -0.16 13.04 4.89
C LEU A 50 0.71 11.89 5.43
N LYS A 51 1.16 10.96 4.58
CA LYS A 51 2.07 9.86 4.98
C LYS A 51 3.43 10.38 5.44
N GLN A 52 3.99 11.39 4.78
CA GLN A 52 5.24 12.00 5.20
C GLN A 52 5.11 12.65 6.58
N VAL A 53 3.99 13.35 6.84
CA VAL A 53 3.69 13.92 8.16
C VAL A 53 3.49 12.83 9.22
N ILE A 54 2.75 11.76 8.91
CA ILE A 54 2.59 10.58 9.79
C ILE A 54 3.96 9.99 10.14
N SER A 55 4.87 9.91 9.17
CA SER A 55 6.24 9.41 9.38
C SER A 55 7.06 10.31 10.30
N ILE A 56 6.96 11.63 10.14
CA ILE A 56 7.63 12.61 11.02
C ILE A 56 7.22 12.42 12.48
N VAL A 57 5.93 12.16 12.73
CA VAL A 57 5.39 12.01 14.09
C VAL A 57 5.50 10.58 14.64
N LYS A 58 5.94 9.59 13.84
CA LYS A 58 6.25 8.24 14.33
C LYS A 58 7.40 8.30 15.33
N GLY A 59 7.10 8.02 16.59
CA GLY A 59 8.05 8.10 17.71
C GLY A 59 7.74 9.22 18.70
N LEU A 60 6.78 10.08 18.40
CA LEU A 60 6.18 10.97 19.39
C LEU A 60 5.12 10.22 20.21
N GLU A 61 4.74 10.81 21.34
CA GLU A 61 3.73 10.24 22.24
C GLU A 61 2.38 10.12 21.51
N VAL A 62 1.94 8.88 21.27
CA VAL A 62 0.74 8.57 20.45
C VAL A 62 -0.53 9.21 21.02
N SER A 63 -0.63 9.36 22.34
CA SER A 63 -1.75 10.00 23.05
C SER A 63 -2.01 11.45 22.60
N LYS A 64 -1.01 12.12 22.02
CA LYS A 64 -1.07 13.52 21.59
C LYS A 64 -1.39 13.70 20.10
N ILE A 65 -1.57 12.60 19.36
CA ILE A 65 -1.78 12.64 17.91
C ILE A 65 -3.13 12.01 17.58
N LYS A 66 -3.95 12.76 16.83
CA LYS A 66 -5.25 12.30 16.35
C LYS A 66 -5.34 12.47 14.85
N TYR A 67 -6.03 11.54 14.20
CA TYR A 67 -6.29 11.60 12.77
C TYR A 67 -7.79 11.60 12.53
N PHE A 68 -8.23 12.38 11.55
CA PHE A 68 -9.64 12.52 11.21
C PHE A 68 -9.80 12.37 9.70
N LEU A 69 -10.82 11.63 9.27
CA LEU A 69 -11.26 11.54 7.90
C LEU A 69 -12.52 12.40 7.75
N LEU A 70 -12.51 13.32 6.79
CA LEU A 70 -13.65 14.15 6.41
C LEU A 70 -14.22 13.62 5.09
N GLU A 71 -15.46 13.16 5.11
CA GLU A 71 -16.16 12.61 3.94
C GLU A 71 -17.44 13.39 3.67
N LYS A 72 -17.84 13.48 2.40
CA LYS A 72 -19.11 14.08 1.98
C LYS A 72 -20.04 12.98 1.49
N ASN A 73 -21.17 12.85 2.15
CA ASN A 73 -22.21 11.87 1.85
C ASN A 73 -23.47 12.58 1.31
N ASN A 74 -24.44 11.80 0.83
CA ASN A 74 -25.70 12.33 0.28
C ASN A 74 -26.51 13.19 1.28
N THR A 75 -26.24 13.05 2.59
CA THR A 75 -26.94 13.74 3.68
C THR A 75 -26.12 14.86 4.33
N GLY A 76 -24.86 15.08 3.92
CA GLY A 76 -23.98 16.07 4.51
C GLY A 76 -22.54 15.59 4.67
N SER A 77 -21.71 16.37 5.38
CA SER A 77 -20.33 16.01 5.67
C SER A 77 -20.21 15.28 7.01
N VAL A 78 -19.40 14.23 7.07
CA VAL A 78 -19.14 13.42 8.25
C VAL A 78 -17.65 13.47 8.58
N ILE A 79 -17.31 13.70 9.86
CA ILE A 79 -15.94 13.62 10.37
C ILE A 79 -15.84 12.39 11.26
N THR A 80 -14.87 11.51 10.97
CA THR A 80 -14.62 10.29 11.73
C THR A 80 -13.19 10.28 12.25
N GLU A 81 -12.99 10.04 13.55
CA GLU A 81 -11.66 9.80 14.11
C GLU A 81 -11.16 8.43 13.65
N VAL A 82 -9.96 8.38 13.07
CA VAL A 82 -9.34 7.18 12.52
C VAL A 82 -7.95 6.99 13.08
N THR A 83 -7.37 5.81 12.87
CA THR A 83 -5.97 5.54 13.23
C THR A 83 -5.05 5.81 12.04
N SER A 84 -3.75 6.00 12.30
CA SER A 84 -2.75 6.12 11.23
C SER A 84 -2.71 4.92 10.29
N LYS A 85 -3.22 3.75 10.74
CA LYS A 85 -3.35 2.55 9.92
C LYS A 85 -4.29 2.73 8.72
N GLN A 86 -5.28 3.62 8.83
CA GLN A 86 -6.23 3.89 7.74
C GLN A 86 -5.54 4.53 6.52
N PHE A 87 -4.38 5.16 6.75
CA PHE A 87 -3.56 5.79 5.72
C PHE A 87 -2.33 4.95 5.37
N GLU A 88 -2.30 3.67 5.78
CA GLU A 88 -1.34 2.69 5.27
C GLU A 88 -1.37 2.70 3.74
N SER A 89 -0.20 2.46 3.15
CA SER A 89 0.00 2.74 1.74
C SER A 89 -0.91 1.86 0.87
N THR A 90 -1.29 2.35 -0.32
CA THR A 90 -1.95 1.51 -1.33
C THR A 90 -1.20 0.20 -1.53
N TYR A 91 0.12 0.22 -1.37
CA TYR A 91 0.99 -0.95 -1.34
C TYR A 91 0.66 -1.93 -0.21
N ASP A 92 0.57 -1.49 1.04
CA ASP A 92 0.21 -2.33 2.20
C ASP A 92 -1.17 -2.99 2.02
N THR A 93 -2.14 -2.24 1.48
CA THR A 93 -3.48 -2.76 1.15
C THR A 93 -3.42 -3.86 0.09
N LEU A 94 -2.59 -3.69 -0.95
CA LEU A 94 -2.42 -4.73 -1.98
C LEU A 94 -1.85 -6.01 -1.39
N TRP A 95 -0.88 -5.91 -0.46
CA TRP A 95 -0.36 -7.09 0.22
C TRP A 95 -1.40 -7.80 1.09
N ARG A 96 -2.25 -7.05 1.81
CA ARG A 96 -3.38 -7.64 2.55
C ARG A 96 -4.35 -8.35 1.63
N ILE A 97 -4.70 -7.74 0.49
CA ILE A 97 -5.56 -8.37 -0.51
C ILE A 97 -4.98 -9.72 -0.93
N ILE A 98 -3.67 -9.81 -1.16
CA ILE A 98 -3.02 -11.05 -1.62
C ILE A 98 -3.13 -12.18 -0.59
N TYR A 99 -2.98 -11.89 0.70
CA TYR A 99 -2.80 -12.91 1.73
C TYR A 99 -3.99 -13.09 2.69
N GLN A 100 -4.92 -12.14 2.75
CA GLN A 100 -6.08 -12.16 3.65
C GLN A 100 -7.44 -12.19 2.94
N SER A 101 -7.49 -12.09 1.61
CA SER A 101 -8.77 -12.19 0.88
C SER A 101 -9.30 -13.62 0.85
N GLU A 102 -10.63 -13.74 0.90
CA GLU A 102 -11.36 -14.98 0.68
C GLU A 102 -11.07 -15.58 -0.72
N PRO A 103 -11.10 -16.92 -0.88
CA PRO A 103 -10.80 -17.61 -2.15
C PRO A 103 -11.68 -17.17 -3.32
N SER A 104 -12.90 -16.72 -3.05
CA SER A 104 -13.86 -16.23 -4.06
C SER A 104 -13.40 -14.96 -4.77
N ASN A 105 -12.43 -14.22 -4.23
CA ASN A 105 -11.92 -12.96 -4.77
C ASN A 105 -10.68 -13.11 -5.64
N THR A 106 -10.54 -14.25 -6.33
CA THR A 106 -9.37 -14.61 -7.15
C THR A 106 -8.89 -13.46 -8.05
N GLN A 107 -9.78 -12.82 -8.82
CA GLN A 107 -9.39 -11.74 -9.75
C GLN A 107 -8.82 -10.51 -9.05
N ILE A 108 -9.36 -10.18 -7.88
CA ILE A 108 -8.89 -9.05 -7.07
C ILE A 108 -7.49 -9.36 -6.52
N VAL A 109 -7.25 -10.61 -6.10
CA VAL A 109 -5.94 -11.09 -5.63
C VAL A 109 -4.89 -11.04 -6.74
N LEU A 110 -5.20 -11.55 -7.92
CA LEU A 110 -4.27 -11.56 -9.06
C LEU A 110 -3.94 -10.14 -9.54
N ASN A 111 -4.93 -9.25 -9.58
CA ASN A 111 -4.72 -7.84 -9.88
C ASN A 111 -3.82 -7.15 -8.84
N ALA A 112 -3.95 -7.51 -7.55
CA ALA A 112 -3.10 -6.96 -6.51
C ALA A 112 -1.65 -7.44 -6.62
N MET A 113 -1.43 -8.73 -6.87
CA MET A 113 -0.11 -9.30 -7.15
C MET A 113 0.56 -8.58 -8.32
N ARG A 114 -0.18 -8.39 -9.42
CA ARG A 114 0.34 -7.70 -10.60
C ARG A 114 0.78 -6.29 -10.28
N ARG A 115 -0.08 -5.48 -9.66
CA ARG A 115 0.25 -4.08 -9.32
C ARG A 115 1.51 -3.99 -8.49
N ILE A 116 1.70 -4.88 -7.52
CA ILE A 116 2.93 -4.93 -6.73
C ILE A 116 4.14 -5.30 -7.61
N ILE A 117 4.05 -6.31 -8.48
CA ILE A 117 5.17 -6.68 -9.36
C ILE A 117 5.49 -5.52 -10.32
N GLU A 118 4.49 -4.93 -10.98
CA GLU A 118 4.69 -3.84 -11.93
C GLU A 118 5.31 -2.62 -11.24
N ASP A 119 4.68 -2.11 -10.19
CA ASP A 119 5.12 -0.90 -9.51
C ASP A 119 6.47 -1.13 -8.83
N PHE A 120 6.66 -2.25 -8.13
CA PHE A 120 7.85 -2.48 -7.30
C PHE A 120 9.02 -3.10 -8.07
N ILE A 121 8.78 -4.19 -8.79
CA ILE A 121 9.85 -4.98 -9.43
C ILE A 121 10.30 -4.34 -10.73
N PHE A 122 9.35 -3.91 -11.59
CA PHE A 122 9.71 -3.35 -12.89
C PHE A 122 10.13 -1.88 -12.76
N HIS A 123 9.30 -1.03 -12.15
CA HIS A 123 9.60 0.42 -12.10
C HIS A 123 10.72 0.76 -11.10
N TYR A 124 10.68 0.26 -9.86
CA TYR A 124 11.74 0.56 -8.88
C TYR A 124 12.94 -0.40 -8.96
N GLY A 125 12.70 -1.68 -9.29
CA GLY A 125 13.77 -2.68 -9.44
C GLY A 125 14.50 -2.64 -10.79
N GLY A 126 13.94 -1.96 -11.80
CA GLY A 126 14.55 -1.79 -13.12
C GLY A 126 14.67 -3.10 -13.93
N ARG A 127 13.79 -4.07 -13.68
CA ARG A 127 13.82 -5.40 -14.34
C ARG A 127 12.83 -5.47 -15.50
N ASP A 128 13.25 -6.08 -16.61
CA ASP A 128 12.34 -6.37 -17.72
C ASP A 128 11.46 -7.60 -17.44
N LYS A 129 10.21 -7.55 -17.90
CA LYS A 129 9.20 -8.60 -17.67
C LYS A 129 9.54 -9.92 -18.36
N TYR A 130 10.16 -9.89 -19.54
CA TYR A 130 10.49 -11.08 -20.32
C TYR A 130 11.78 -11.73 -19.80
N GLU A 131 12.77 -10.92 -19.44
CA GLU A 131 13.99 -11.40 -18.78
C GLU A 131 13.65 -12.12 -17.48
N LEU A 132 12.81 -11.52 -16.64
CA LEU A 132 12.38 -12.11 -15.37
C LEU A 132 11.66 -13.45 -15.55
N CYS A 133 10.83 -13.59 -16.61
CA CYS A 133 10.18 -14.86 -16.92
C CYS A 133 11.18 -16.00 -17.18
N SER A 134 12.31 -15.70 -17.82
CA SER A 134 13.31 -16.71 -18.19
C SER A 134 14.15 -17.18 -17.00
N GLU A 135 14.27 -16.35 -15.96
CA GLU A 135 14.98 -16.67 -14.72
C GLU A 135 14.15 -17.47 -13.72
N LEU A 136 12.82 -17.51 -13.90
CA LEU A 136 11.94 -18.30 -13.07
C LEU A 136 12.08 -19.81 -13.37
N PRO A 137 11.93 -20.68 -12.35
CA PRO A 137 11.81 -22.12 -12.55
C PRO A 137 10.76 -22.47 -13.62
N PRO A 138 11.01 -23.45 -14.52
CA PRO A 138 10.12 -23.78 -15.63
C PRO A 138 8.65 -23.99 -15.23
N GLU A 139 8.43 -24.60 -14.06
CA GLU A 139 7.09 -24.85 -13.50
C GLU A 139 6.31 -23.56 -13.14
N TYR A 140 7.01 -22.44 -12.95
CA TYR A 140 6.43 -21.15 -12.58
C TYR A 140 6.23 -20.22 -13.77
N GLN A 141 6.91 -20.46 -14.90
CA GLN A 141 6.86 -19.56 -16.06
C GLN A 141 5.45 -19.43 -16.64
N THR A 142 4.69 -20.52 -16.73
CA THR A 142 3.32 -20.50 -17.26
C THR A 142 2.39 -19.68 -16.38
N LEU A 143 2.44 -19.87 -15.07
CA LEU A 143 1.64 -19.10 -14.12
C LEU A 143 2.06 -17.63 -14.07
N TYR A 144 3.36 -17.34 -14.17
CA TYR A 144 3.85 -15.96 -14.27
C TYR A 144 3.34 -15.26 -15.52
N ARG A 145 3.40 -15.92 -16.68
CA ARG A 145 2.83 -15.39 -17.93
C ARG A 145 1.32 -15.18 -17.82
N ALA A 146 0.59 -16.13 -17.23
CA ALA A 146 -0.84 -16.00 -16.99
C ALA A 146 -1.16 -14.82 -16.06
N LEU A 147 -0.41 -14.65 -14.97
CA LEU A 147 -0.54 -13.52 -14.04
C LEU A 147 -0.37 -12.19 -14.77
N LEU A 148 0.63 -12.09 -15.63
CA LEU A 148 0.86 -10.91 -16.46
C LEU A 148 -0.18 -10.76 -17.57
N ALA A 149 -0.74 -11.84 -18.12
CA ALA A 149 -1.66 -11.81 -19.27
C ALA A 149 -3.12 -11.53 -18.91
N ILE A 150 -3.55 -11.78 -17.67
CA ILE A 150 -4.88 -11.39 -17.15
C ILE A 150 -5.14 -9.88 -17.33
N THR A 151 -4.09 -9.10 -17.58
CA THR A 151 -4.12 -7.68 -17.96
C THR A 151 -4.72 -7.36 -19.32
N ASN A 152 -4.55 -8.20 -20.34
CA ASN A 152 -4.90 -7.81 -21.72
C ASN A 152 -6.40 -7.94 -22.01
N ALA A 153 -7.15 -8.70 -21.21
CA ALA A 153 -8.59 -8.86 -21.39
C ALA A 153 -9.44 -7.74 -20.75
N GLY A 154 -8.79 -6.74 -20.15
CA GLY A 154 -9.44 -5.63 -19.46
C GLY A 154 -9.24 -4.27 -20.13
N SER A 155 -9.66 -4.09 -21.39
CA SER A 155 -10.35 -2.87 -21.88
C SER A 155 -10.59 -2.79 -23.39
N HIS A 156 -9.92 -3.56 -24.25
CA HIS A 156 -10.29 -3.77 -25.66
C HIS A 156 -9.40 -4.90 -26.21
N ASP A 157 -9.95 -5.77 -27.06
CA ASP A 157 -9.30 -6.91 -27.74
C ASP A 157 -9.13 -8.19 -26.91
N ILE A 158 -10.21 -8.98 -26.85
CA ILE A 158 -10.16 -10.41 -26.56
C ILE A 158 -9.87 -11.13 -27.90
N PRO A 159 -8.75 -11.83 -28.07
CA PRO A 159 -8.67 -12.91 -29.06
C PRO A 159 -9.46 -14.10 -28.51
N ASP A 160 -10.49 -14.51 -29.24
CA ASP A 160 -11.50 -15.53 -28.91
C ASP A 160 -10.99 -16.96 -28.60
N ASP A 161 -9.67 -17.19 -28.43
CA ASP A 161 -9.11 -18.55 -28.37
C ASP A 161 -8.43 -18.94 -27.04
N TYR A 162 -8.52 -18.10 -26.01
CA TYR A 162 -8.15 -18.51 -24.64
C TYR A 162 -9.27 -18.12 -23.67
N SER A 163 -10.35 -18.89 -23.73
CA SER A 163 -11.31 -18.96 -22.63
C SER A 163 -10.58 -19.52 -21.41
N PHE A 164 -10.05 -18.63 -20.56
CA PHE A 164 -9.51 -19.01 -19.25
C PHE A 164 -10.69 -19.59 -18.46
N CYS A 165 -10.74 -20.90 -18.38
CA CYS A 165 -11.81 -21.65 -17.74
C CYS A 165 -11.93 -21.19 -16.27
N SER A 166 -13.13 -20.79 -15.84
CA SER A 166 -13.42 -20.38 -14.46
C SER A 166 -13.45 -21.55 -13.47
N CYS A 167 -12.73 -22.65 -13.75
CA CYS A 167 -12.56 -23.76 -12.83
C CYS A 167 -11.23 -23.59 -12.05
N GLY A 168 -11.34 -23.36 -10.74
CA GLY A 168 -10.26 -23.60 -9.77
C GLY A 168 -8.93 -22.89 -10.04
N THR A 169 -8.92 -21.56 -10.09
CA THR A 169 -7.67 -20.81 -10.16
C THR A 169 -6.81 -21.08 -8.91
N ASP A 170 -5.63 -21.68 -9.08
CA ASP A 170 -4.69 -22.01 -7.99
C ASP A 170 -4.05 -20.74 -7.42
N ILE A 171 -4.78 -20.01 -6.56
CA ILE A 171 -4.29 -18.80 -5.88
C ILE A 171 -2.98 -19.09 -5.14
N ASP A 172 -2.84 -20.26 -4.54
CA ASP A 172 -1.62 -20.62 -3.80
C ASP A 172 -0.44 -20.84 -4.75
N GLY A 173 -0.68 -21.37 -5.95
CA GLY A 173 0.27 -21.37 -7.06
C GLY A 173 0.73 -19.98 -7.44
N TYR A 174 -0.19 -19.04 -7.61
CA TYR A 174 0.16 -17.64 -7.88
C TYR A 174 0.90 -16.99 -6.71
N ARG A 175 0.57 -17.31 -5.45
CA ARG A 175 1.33 -16.84 -4.28
C ARG A 175 2.76 -17.40 -4.25
N ARG A 176 2.97 -18.65 -4.66
CA ARG A 176 4.32 -19.25 -4.80
C ARG A 176 5.13 -18.52 -5.87
N VAL A 177 4.55 -18.29 -7.04
CA VAL A 177 5.19 -17.54 -8.14
C VAL A 177 5.51 -16.10 -7.71
N PHE A 178 4.54 -15.43 -7.07
CA PHE A 178 4.71 -14.08 -6.55
C PHE A 178 5.86 -14.00 -5.54
N LYS A 179 5.96 -14.96 -4.61
CA LYS A 179 7.10 -15.06 -3.69
C LYS A 179 8.42 -15.26 -4.44
N GLU A 180 8.45 -16.18 -5.40
CA GLU A 180 9.66 -16.51 -6.13
C GLU A 180 10.21 -15.30 -6.90
N VAL A 181 9.33 -14.49 -7.50
CA VAL A 181 9.69 -13.23 -8.15
C VAL A 181 10.50 -12.33 -7.22
N PHE A 182 10.10 -12.16 -5.95
CA PHE A 182 10.88 -11.36 -4.99
C PHE A 182 12.23 -11.98 -4.62
N TYR A 183 12.33 -13.31 -4.67
CA TYR A 183 13.53 -14.03 -4.28
C TYR A 183 14.60 -13.92 -5.38
N ILE A 184 14.24 -14.18 -6.64
CA ILE A 184 15.17 -14.10 -7.77
C ILE A 184 15.57 -12.66 -8.11
N THR A 185 14.74 -11.68 -7.73
CA THR A 185 15.04 -10.25 -7.93
C THR A 185 15.87 -9.62 -6.80
N GLY A 186 16.23 -10.39 -5.77
CA GLY A 186 17.05 -9.89 -4.65
C GLY A 186 16.25 -9.12 -3.57
N PHE A 187 14.92 -9.07 -3.68
CA PHE A 187 14.04 -8.40 -2.72
C PHE A 187 13.45 -9.34 -1.66
N LYS A 188 14.05 -10.52 -1.43
CA LYS A 188 13.65 -11.49 -0.41
C LYS A 188 13.36 -10.87 0.96
N ARG A 189 14.27 -10.03 1.47
CA ARG A 189 14.11 -9.38 2.80
C ARG A 189 12.87 -8.50 2.87
N HIS A 190 12.49 -7.87 1.76
CA HIS A 190 11.29 -7.05 1.69
C HIS A 190 10.03 -7.91 1.70
N PHE A 191 10.01 -8.98 0.90
CA PHE A 191 8.92 -9.96 0.91
C PHE A 191 8.70 -10.50 2.33
N ASP A 192 9.76 -10.98 2.98
CA ASP A 192 9.68 -11.60 4.31
C ASP A 192 9.08 -10.61 5.33
N LYS A 193 9.54 -9.35 5.33
CA LYS A 193 8.99 -8.28 6.19
C LYS A 193 7.51 -8.01 5.93
N MET A 194 7.11 -7.89 4.66
CA MET A 194 5.72 -7.61 4.28
C MET A 194 4.80 -8.77 4.70
N TYR A 195 5.25 -10.01 4.43
CA TYR A 195 4.53 -11.22 4.80
C TYR A 195 4.36 -11.36 6.32
N GLU A 196 5.43 -11.17 7.09
CA GLU A 196 5.41 -11.20 8.57
C GLU A 196 4.48 -10.13 9.14
N SER A 197 4.48 -8.93 8.57
CA SER A 197 3.62 -7.83 9.05
C SER A 197 2.13 -8.10 8.89
N ILE A 198 1.76 -9.02 8.00
CA ILE A 198 0.37 -9.39 7.71
C ILE A 198 -0.03 -10.60 8.55
N VAL A 199 0.74 -11.69 8.48
CA VAL A 199 0.44 -12.94 9.20
C VAL A 199 0.59 -12.77 10.72
N GLY A 200 1.52 -11.92 11.16
CA GLY A 200 1.69 -11.59 12.59
C GLY A 200 0.53 -10.82 13.21
N GLN A 201 -0.37 -10.21 12.42
CA GLN A 201 -1.56 -9.52 12.92
C GLN A 201 -2.72 -10.50 13.25
N ASP A 202 -2.77 -11.66 12.60
CA ASP A 202 -3.85 -12.66 12.79
C ASP A 202 -3.70 -13.48 14.08
N LEU A 203 -2.48 -13.56 14.64
CA LEU A 203 -2.21 -14.21 15.93
C LEU A 203 -2.62 -13.34 17.13
N ASN A 204 -2.66 -12.02 16.99
CA ASN A 204 -3.03 -11.10 18.07
C ASN A 204 -4.53 -10.82 18.15
N THR A 205 -5.28 -11.02 17.06
CA THR A 205 -6.75 -10.83 17.02
C THR A 205 -7.53 -12.05 17.52
N SER A 206 -6.91 -13.23 17.50
CA SER A 206 -7.51 -14.49 17.99
C SER A 206 -7.51 -14.61 19.53
N HIS A 207 -6.62 -13.91 20.24
CA HIS A 207 -6.61 -13.85 21.71
C HIS A 207 -7.59 -12.84 22.32
N SER A 208 -8.21 -11.96 21.52
CA SER A 208 -9.19 -10.98 22.01
C SER A 208 -10.65 -11.42 21.86
N ARG A 209 -10.92 -12.61 21.30
CA ARG A 209 -12.28 -13.18 21.14
C ARG A 209 -12.61 -14.30 22.14
N MET A 210 -11.71 -14.58 23.07
CA MET A 210 -11.93 -15.48 24.19
C MET A 210 -11.58 -14.74 25.48
N ASN A 211 -12.47 -13.85 25.92
CA ASN A 211 -12.67 -13.41 27.30
C ASN A 211 -13.96 -12.62 27.40
#